data_AF-A0A2A5E6B8-F1
#
_entry.id   AF-A0A2A5E6B8-F1
#
_cell.length_a   1.000
_cell.length_b   1.000
_cell.length_c   1.000
_cell.angle_alpha   90.00
_cell.angle_beta   90.00
_cell.angle_gamma   90.00
#
_symmetry.space_group_name_H-M   'P 1'
#
loop_
_entity.id
_entity.type
_entity.pdbx_description
1 polymer ?
#
loop_
_entity_poly.entity_id
_entity_poly.type
_entity_poly.pdbx_seq_one_letter_code
_entity_poly.pdbx_strand_id
1 'polypeptide(L)'
;MSDSTLSAELQTNMAGHVWAKQEILSLTNELSEEQFNWRPEDGAWSVAECIDHLLSVGEAMTPLMNSSIADAREKGITGDGPFSYGFLGNKFIQAAGEQKNPGKGKVKSPKLYVPESDHEKDSLVARFTQLQDDLIACNRDARGINLKRVKITSPAIRIFRISLGQWLIMLPNHQKRHFQQARRVLEKMPNLS
;
A
#
# COMPACT_ATOMS: atom_id res chain seq x y z
N MET A 1 28.96 8.54 -14.71
CA MET A 1 27.55 8.18 -14.43
C MET A 1 27.14 9.04 -13.24
N SER A 2 26.19 9.96 -13.39
CA SER A 2 25.78 10.82 -12.29
C SER A 2 25.21 9.95 -11.16
N ASP A 3 25.69 10.16 -9.95
CA ASP A 3 25.08 9.60 -8.75
C ASP A 3 23.78 10.39 -8.53
N SER A 4 22.73 10.03 -9.28
CA SER A 4 21.46 10.76 -9.18
C SER A 4 20.92 10.51 -7.77
N THR A 5 20.75 11.57 -7.01
CA THR A 5 20.05 11.55 -5.72
C THR A 5 18.60 11.09 -5.91
N LEU A 6 18.01 10.47 -4.89
CA LEU A 6 16.59 10.11 -4.92
C LEU A 6 15.74 11.37 -5.08
N SER A 7 14.72 11.32 -5.95
CA SER A 7 13.77 12.42 -6.10
C SER A 7 12.96 12.61 -4.80
N ALA A 8 12.48 13.82 -4.55
CA ALA A 8 11.67 14.12 -3.36
C ALA A 8 10.40 13.24 -3.28
N GLU A 9 9.84 12.87 -4.43
CA GLU A 9 8.71 11.95 -4.54
C GLU A 9 9.06 10.55 -4.01
N LEU A 10 10.18 9.97 -4.45
CA LEU A 10 10.64 8.66 -3.97
C LEU A 10 10.98 8.69 -2.48
N GLN A 11 11.62 9.76 -2.00
CA GLN A 11 11.89 9.95 -0.57
C GLN A 11 10.60 9.99 0.26
N THR A 12 9.58 10.71 -0.22
CA THR A 12 8.27 10.79 0.43
C THR A 12 7.58 9.44 0.50
N ASN A 13 7.61 8.68 -0.60
CA ASN A 13 7.02 7.34 -0.65
C ASN A 13 7.74 6.39 0.32
N MET A 14 9.07 6.38 0.32
CA MET A 14 9.88 5.59 1.24
C MET A 14 9.59 5.94 2.71
N ALA A 15 9.49 7.23 3.04
CA ALA A 15 9.12 7.67 4.38
C ALA A 15 7.72 7.16 4.79
N GLY A 16 6.78 7.07 3.84
CA GLY A 16 5.48 6.45 4.06
C GLY A 16 5.56 4.97 4.44
N HIS A 17 6.44 4.20 3.79
CA HIS A 17 6.68 2.79 4.13
C HIS A 17 7.38 2.61 5.49
N VAL A 18 8.34 3.48 5.81
CA VAL A 18 8.97 3.51 7.14
C VAL A 18 7.95 3.81 8.24
N TRP A 19 7.08 4.81 8.01
CA TRP A 19 5.97 5.10 8.92
C TRP A 19 5.05 3.88 9.09
N ALA A 20 4.70 3.18 8.00
CA ALA A 20 3.84 2.00 8.06
C ALA A 20 4.43 0.86 8.89
N LYS A 21 5.76 0.65 8.86
CA LYS A 21 6.46 -0.31 9.73
C LYS A 21 6.32 0.04 11.21
N GLN A 22 6.39 1.33 11.56
CA GLN A 22 6.22 1.77 12.94
C GLN A 22 4.75 1.68 13.37
N GLU A 23 3.85 2.02 12.47
CA GLU A 23 2.41 2.06 12.70
C GLU A 23 1.85 0.66 12.97
N ILE A 24 2.26 -0.37 12.22
CA ILE A 24 1.78 -1.73 12.48
C ILE A 24 2.18 -2.23 13.86
N LEU A 25 3.42 -1.95 14.30
CA LEU A 25 3.90 -2.34 15.62
C LEU A 25 3.11 -1.60 16.71
N SER A 26 2.98 -0.27 16.57
CA SER A 26 2.21 0.56 17.50
C SER A 26 0.75 0.11 17.62
N LEU A 27 0.11 -0.25 16.50
CA LEU A 27 -1.28 -0.67 16.47
C LEU A 27 -1.51 -2.05 17.10
N THR A 28 -0.55 -2.97 16.98
CA THR A 28 -0.76 -4.40 17.26
C THR A 28 -0.06 -4.92 18.52
N ASN A 29 0.87 -4.14 19.11
CA ASN A 29 1.71 -4.60 20.22
C ASN A 29 0.89 -5.12 21.41
N GLU A 30 -0.18 -4.42 21.78
CA GLU A 30 -1.01 -4.74 22.95
C GLU A 30 -2.21 -5.63 22.62
N LEU A 31 -2.39 -6.02 21.35
CA LEU A 31 -3.56 -6.82 20.95
C LEU A 31 -3.31 -8.30 21.22
N SER A 32 -4.29 -8.96 21.83
CA SER A 32 -4.38 -10.43 21.80
C SER A 32 -4.74 -10.94 20.40
N GLU A 33 -4.57 -12.24 20.15
CA GLU A 33 -5.01 -12.88 18.90
C GLU A 33 -6.51 -12.69 18.64
N GLU A 34 -7.32 -12.77 19.69
CA GLU A 34 -8.76 -12.56 19.61
C GLU A 34 -9.07 -11.11 19.22
N GLN A 35 -8.44 -10.13 19.88
CA GLN A 35 -8.62 -8.71 19.55
C GLN A 35 -8.13 -8.38 18.15
N PHE A 36 -7.05 -9.00 17.69
CA PHE A 36 -6.50 -8.82 16.35
C PHE A 36 -7.49 -9.28 15.26
N ASN A 37 -8.19 -10.38 15.51
CA ASN A 37 -9.14 -10.98 14.58
C ASN A 37 -10.61 -10.54 14.81
N TRP A 38 -10.89 -9.78 15.87
CA TRP A 38 -12.24 -9.35 16.21
C TRP A 38 -12.85 -8.41 15.15
N ARG A 39 -14.14 -8.62 14.87
CA ARG A 39 -14.93 -7.81 13.92
C ARG A 39 -16.03 -7.05 14.64
N PRO A 40 -16.30 -5.78 14.26
CA PRO A 40 -17.34 -4.98 14.90
C PRO A 40 -18.76 -5.36 14.49
N GLU A 41 -18.94 -5.91 13.29
CA GLU A 41 -20.23 -6.36 12.76
C GLU A 41 -20.00 -7.31 11.58
N ASP A 42 -21.03 -8.06 11.20
CA ASP A 42 -20.99 -8.95 10.04
C ASP A 42 -20.65 -8.18 8.75
N GLY A 43 -19.63 -8.65 8.05
CA GLY A 43 -19.15 -8.05 6.81
C GLY A 43 -18.28 -6.80 6.99
N ALA A 44 -17.97 -6.39 8.23
CA ALA A 44 -16.88 -5.47 8.50
C ALA A 44 -15.54 -6.22 8.64
N TRP A 45 -14.44 -5.52 8.40
CA TRP A 45 -13.10 -6.08 8.56
C TRP A 45 -12.57 -5.94 9.99
N SER A 46 -11.81 -6.93 10.44
CA SER A 46 -10.96 -6.87 11.62
C SER A 46 -9.67 -6.07 11.36
N VAL A 47 -8.84 -5.92 12.40
CA VAL A 47 -7.48 -5.37 12.26
C VAL A 47 -6.64 -6.27 11.35
N ALA A 48 -6.68 -7.58 11.59
CA ALA A 48 -5.99 -8.58 10.78
C ALA A 48 -6.37 -8.48 9.30
N GLU A 49 -7.67 -8.42 8.99
CA GLU A 49 -8.18 -8.31 7.61
C GLU A 49 -7.77 -6.99 6.94
N CYS A 50 -7.66 -5.90 7.69
CA CYS A 50 -7.11 -4.65 7.13
C CYS A 50 -5.64 -4.80 6.73
N ILE A 51 -4.84 -5.53 7.50
CA ILE A 51 -3.42 -5.76 7.22
C ILE A 51 -3.25 -6.76 6.08
N ASP A 52 -4.01 -7.85 6.08
CA ASP A 52 -3.98 -8.87 5.02
C ASP A 52 -4.41 -8.31 3.66
N HIS A 53 -5.36 -7.37 3.65
CA HIS A 53 -5.70 -6.62 2.44
C HIS A 53 -4.49 -5.85 1.88
N LEU A 54 -3.76 -5.15 2.75
CA LEU A 54 -2.57 -4.40 2.35
C LEU A 54 -1.46 -5.33 1.85
N LEU A 55 -1.28 -6.49 2.50
CA LEU A 55 -0.38 -7.54 2.04
C LEU A 55 -0.74 -8.00 0.64
N SER A 56 -2.00 -8.39 0.42
CA SER A 56 -2.50 -8.87 -0.87
C SER A 56 -2.27 -7.85 -2.00
N VAL A 57 -2.52 -6.56 -1.74
CA VAL A 57 -2.28 -5.50 -2.74
C VAL A 57 -0.78 -5.31 -3.00
N GLY A 58 0.04 -5.27 -1.94
CA GLY A 58 1.48 -5.07 -2.06
C GLY A 58 2.19 -6.23 -2.74
N GLU A 59 1.95 -7.46 -2.30
CA GLU A 59 2.53 -8.69 -2.86
C GLU A 59 2.17 -8.87 -4.35
N ALA A 60 0.97 -8.45 -4.76
CA ALA A 60 0.58 -8.47 -6.17
C ALA A 60 1.29 -7.39 -7.01
N MET A 61 1.58 -6.21 -6.43
CA MET A 61 2.12 -5.06 -7.17
C MET A 61 3.65 -5.01 -7.18
N THR A 62 4.32 -5.41 -6.11
CA THR A 62 5.79 -5.31 -5.96
C THR A 62 6.54 -6.02 -7.09
N PRO A 63 6.23 -7.28 -7.47
CA PRO A 63 6.90 -7.94 -8.58
C PRO A 63 6.70 -7.23 -9.93
N LEU A 64 5.50 -6.69 -10.17
CA LEU A 64 5.18 -5.96 -11.40
C LEU A 64 5.96 -4.65 -11.49
N MET A 65 6.11 -3.94 -10.36
CA MET A 65 6.91 -2.72 -10.29
C MET A 65 8.40 -3.02 -10.49
N ASN A 66 8.94 -4.03 -9.81
CA ASN A 66 10.34 -4.43 -9.96
C ASN A 66 10.68 -4.83 -11.40
N SER A 67 9.84 -5.66 -12.03
CA SER A 67 10.01 -6.02 -13.45
C SER A 67 9.93 -4.79 -14.35
N SER A 68 8.98 -3.88 -14.12
CA SER A 68 8.85 -2.66 -14.93
C SER A 68 10.03 -1.70 -14.77
N ILE A 69 10.66 -1.66 -13.59
CA ILE A 69 11.88 -0.89 -13.33
C ILE A 69 13.07 -1.48 -14.10
N ALA A 70 13.24 -2.80 -14.05
CA ALA A 70 14.31 -3.50 -14.79
C ALA A 70 14.17 -3.25 -16.31
N ASP A 71 12.96 -3.44 -16.85
CA ASP A 71 12.62 -3.15 -18.24
C ASP A 71 12.93 -1.70 -18.64
N ALA A 72 12.59 -0.75 -17.77
CA ALA A 72 12.82 0.66 -18.03
C ALA A 72 14.31 1.00 -18.06
N ARG A 73 15.13 0.35 -17.22
CA ARG A 73 16.59 0.51 -17.22
C ARG A 73 17.18 0.00 -18.53
N GLU A 74 16.80 -1.20 -18.97
CA GLU A 74 17.26 -1.77 -20.24
C GLU A 74 16.90 -0.88 -21.44
N LYS A 75 15.70 -0.31 -21.42
CA LYS A 75 15.19 0.58 -22.48
C LYS A 75 15.69 2.03 -22.37
N GLY A 76 16.53 2.35 -21.38
CA GLY A 76 17.03 3.71 -21.15
C GLY A 76 15.93 4.75 -20.86
N ILE A 77 14.82 4.33 -20.23
CA ILE A 77 13.70 5.21 -19.89
C ILE A 77 14.03 5.97 -18.60
N THR A 78 14.81 7.04 -18.74
CA THR A 78 15.32 7.84 -17.62
C THR A 78 14.61 9.19 -17.46
N GLY A 79 14.67 9.73 -16.25
CA GLY A 79 14.17 11.07 -15.93
C GLY A 79 14.31 11.40 -14.45
N ASP A 80 14.52 12.67 -14.15
CA ASP A 80 14.88 13.12 -12.79
C ASP A 80 13.69 13.71 -12.00
N GLY A 81 12.52 13.84 -12.64
CA GLY A 81 11.36 14.49 -12.04
C GLY A 81 11.58 15.99 -11.77
N PRO A 82 10.66 16.65 -11.02
CA PRO A 82 9.39 16.11 -10.55
C PRO A 82 8.47 15.74 -11.71
N PHE A 83 7.62 14.72 -11.51
CA PHE A 83 6.70 14.26 -12.54
C PHE A 83 5.28 14.78 -12.28
N SER A 84 4.63 15.28 -13.33
CA SER A 84 3.22 15.64 -13.28
C SER A 84 2.35 14.53 -13.87
N TYR A 85 1.43 14.02 -13.06
CA TYR A 85 0.53 12.93 -13.44
C TYR A 85 -0.85 13.42 -13.87
N GLY A 86 -1.52 12.63 -14.71
CA GLY A 86 -2.83 12.95 -15.26
C GLY A 86 -3.98 12.82 -14.26
N PHE A 87 -5.08 13.52 -14.54
CA PHE A 87 -6.25 13.64 -13.67
C PHE A 87 -6.83 12.30 -13.19
N LEU A 88 -7.01 11.33 -14.10
CA LEU A 88 -7.66 10.05 -13.78
C LEU A 88 -6.88 9.26 -12.70
N GLY A 89 -5.57 9.14 -12.84
CA GLY A 89 -4.78 8.43 -11.84
C GLY A 89 -4.63 9.22 -10.53
N ASN A 90 -4.64 10.55 -10.57
CA ASN A 90 -4.66 11.36 -9.34
C ASN A 90 -5.98 11.17 -8.58
N LYS A 91 -7.11 11.07 -9.29
CA LYS A 91 -8.41 10.72 -8.68
C LYS A 91 -8.40 9.32 -8.08
N PHE A 92 -7.75 8.36 -8.72
CA PHE A 92 -7.56 7.02 -8.16
C PHE A 92 -6.72 7.04 -6.87
N ILE A 93 -5.57 7.72 -6.87
CA ILE A 93 -4.72 7.86 -5.66
C ILE A 93 -5.53 8.49 -4.52
N GLN A 94 -6.29 9.56 -4.81
CA GLN A 94 -7.16 10.20 -3.82
C GLN A 94 -8.23 9.24 -3.28
N ALA A 95 -8.81 8.40 -4.14
CA ALA A 95 -9.82 7.42 -3.72
C ALA A 95 -9.23 6.26 -2.91
N ALA A 96 -8.00 5.83 -3.24
CA ALA A 96 -7.28 4.77 -2.55
C ALA A 96 -6.73 5.23 -1.19
N GLY A 97 -6.46 6.52 -1.02
CA GLY A 97 -5.99 7.14 0.22
C GLY A 97 -7.11 7.50 1.21
N GLU A 98 -6.79 8.42 2.13
CA GLU A 98 -7.70 8.84 3.20
C GLU A 98 -9.05 9.34 2.67
N GLN A 99 -10.13 8.92 3.33
CA GLN A 99 -11.49 9.31 2.97
C GLN A 99 -12.08 10.24 4.01
N LYS A 100 -12.73 11.33 3.55
CA LYS A 100 -13.43 12.28 4.43
C LYS A 100 -14.65 11.68 5.14
N ASN A 101 -15.29 10.67 4.53
CA ASN A 101 -16.49 10.00 5.06
C ASN A 101 -16.34 8.47 4.94
N PRO A 102 -15.46 7.84 5.74
CA PRO A 102 -15.27 6.40 5.69
C PRO A 102 -16.59 5.68 6.06
N GLY A 103 -17.03 4.73 5.24
CA GLY A 103 -18.28 3.97 5.44
C GLY A 103 -19.51 4.46 4.66
N LYS A 104 -19.50 5.70 4.14
CA LYS A 104 -20.56 6.17 3.21
C LYS A 104 -20.19 5.80 1.77
N GLY A 105 -20.67 4.63 1.35
CA GLY A 105 -20.37 4.01 0.06
C GLY A 105 -19.46 2.81 0.24
N LYS A 106 -20.05 1.60 0.19
CA LYS A 106 -19.32 0.33 0.29
C LYS A 106 -18.55 0.11 -1.02
N VAL A 107 -17.37 0.71 -1.16
CA VAL A 107 -16.45 0.34 -2.24
C VAL A 107 -15.95 -1.06 -1.91
N LYS A 108 -16.47 -2.06 -2.63
CA LYS A 108 -16.04 -3.45 -2.45
C LYS A 108 -14.63 -3.61 -2.99
N SER A 109 -13.76 -4.24 -2.21
CA SER A 109 -12.45 -4.65 -2.69
C SER A 109 -12.62 -5.60 -3.88
N PRO A 110 -11.78 -5.48 -4.93
CA PRO A 110 -11.71 -6.49 -5.97
C PRO A 110 -11.50 -7.87 -5.36
N LYS A 111 -12.08 -8.92 -5.95
CA LYS A 111 -12.00 -10.31 -5.44
C LYS A 111 -10.57 -10.77 -5.15
N LEU A 112 -9.60 -10.29 -5.93
CA LEU A 112 -8.17 -10.59 -5.77
C LEU A 112 -7.57 -10.09 -4.45
N TYR A 113 -8.20 -9.10 -3.82
CA TYR A 113 -7.69 -8.44 -2.62
C TYR A 113 -8.71 -8.52 -1.47
N VAL A 114 -9.64 -9.48 -1.50
CA VAL A 114 -10.49 -9.73 -0.34
C VAL A 114 -9.62 -10.45 0.68
N PRO A 115 -9.48 -9.92 1.91
CA PRO A 115 -8.63 -10.54 2.91
C PRO A 115 -9.19 -11.88 3.37
N GLU A 116 -8.30 -12.78 3.78
CA GLU A 116 -8.66 -14.01 4.48
C GLU A 116 -9.01 -13.71 5.95
N SER A 117 -9.68 -14.66 6.60
CA SER A 117 -10.04 -14.59 8.02
C SER A 117 -9.08 -15.39 8.88
N ASP A 118 -9.03 -15.08 10.18
CA ASP A 118 -8.37 -15.88 11.22
C ASP A 118 -6.86 -16.02 11.01
N HIS A 119 -6.16 -14.89 11.16
CA HIS A 119 -4.71 -14.80 11.00
C HIS A 119 -3.99 -14.98 12.33
N GLU A 120 -2.81 -15.59 12.29
CA GLU A 120 -1.84 -15.54 13.38
C GLU A 120 -1.11 -14.18 13.36
N LYS A 121 -1.16 -13.46 14.47
CA LYS A 121 -0.78 -12.05 14.55
C LYS A 121 0.69 -11.83 14.21
N ASP A 122 1.60 -12.58 14.82
CA ASP A 122 3.03 -12.31 14.71
C ASP A 122 3.53 -12.59 13.29
N SER A 123 3.05 -13.67 12.66
CA SER A 123 3.31 -13.98 11.24
C SER A 123 2.79 -12.90 10.30
N LEU A 124 1.55 -12.42 10.49
CA LEU A 124 0.98 -11.40 9.61
C LEU A 124 1.73 -10.06 9.74
N VAL A 125 2.09 -9.67 10.97
CA VAL A 125 2.90 -8.47 11.24
C VAL A 125 4.30 -8.60 10.64
N ALA A 126 4.95 -9.76 10.76
CA ALA A 126 6.26 -10.01 10.19
C ALA A 126 6.24 -9.94 8.65
N ARG A 127 5.25 -10.58 8.00
CA ARG A 127 5.06 -10.50 6.54
C ARG A 127 4.84 -9.07 6.08
N PHE A 128 3.98 -8.33 6.76
CA PHE A 128 3.72 -6.93 6.41
C PHE A 128 4.98 -6.07 6.55
N THR A 129 5.76 -6.30 7.60
CA THR A 129 7.03 -5.60 7.82
C THR A 129 8.04 -5.88 6.72
N GLN A 130 8.16 -7.14 6.30
CA GLN A 130 9.00 -7.54 5.17
C GLN A 130 8.54 -6.89 3.86
N LEU A 131 7.23 -6.88 3.59
CA LEU A 131 6.68 -6.20 2.42
C LEU A 131 7.08 -4.70 2.38
N GLN A 132 7.13 -4.02 3.53
CA GLN A 132 7.58 -2.63 3.56
C GLN A 132 9.06 -2.48 3.19
N ASP A 133 9.92 -3.41 3.60
CA ASP A 133 11.33 -3.40 3.19
C ASP A 133 11.48 -3.60 1.68
N ASP A 134 10.68 -4.50 1.10
CA ASP A 134 10.67 -4.74 -0.35
C ASP A 134 10.17 -3.50 -1.11
N LEU A 135 9.16 -2.80 -0.60
CA LEU A 135 8.64 -1.56 -1.18
C LEU A 135 9.64 -0.39 -1.06
N ILE A 136 10.38 -0.30 0.04
CA ILE A 136 11.47 0.67 0.21
C ILE A 136 12.59 0.38 -0.82
N ALA A 137 12.97 -0.88 -0.98
CA ALA A 137 13.94 -1.29 -2.00
C ALA A 137 13.45 -0.98 -3.43
N CYS A 138 12.19 -1.29 -3.74
CA CYS A 138 11.57 -0.96 -5.03
C CYS A 138 11.62 0.54 -5.34
N ASN A 139 11.34 1.42 -4.36
CA ASN A 139 11.45 2.87 -4.55
C ASN A 139 12.91 3.31 -4.79
N ARG A 140 13.86 2.71 -4.06
CA ARG A 140 15.29 2.97 -4.27
C ARG A 140 15.75 2.56 -5.66
N ASP A 141 15.27 1.44 -6.17
CA ASP A 141 15.66 0.91 -7.48
C ASP A 141 15.01 1.68 -8.64
N ALA A 142 13.90 2.38 -8.38
CA ALA A 142 13.26 3.30 -9.32
C ALA A 142 14.02 4.62 -9.53
N ARG A 143 15.12 4.85 -8.82
CA ARG A 143 15.98 6.04 -8.95
C ARG A 143 16.47 6.23 -10.39
N GLY A 144 16.33 7.47 -10.89
CA GLY A 144 16.72 7.86 -12.26
C GLY A 144 15.75 7.37 -13.36
N ILE A 145 14.69 6.63 -13.02
CA ILE A 145 13.68 6.18 -13.98
C ILE A 145 12.63 7.24 -14.21
N ASN A 146 12.18 7.38 -15.46
CA ASN A 146 11.05 8.25 -15.77
C ASN A 146 9.73 7.65 -15.24
N LEU A 147 9.40 7.95 -13.99
CA LEU A 147 8.26 7.35 -13.27
C LEU A 147 6.90 7.60 -13.94
N LYS A 148 6.80 8.63 -14.79
CA LYS A 148 5.60 8.96 -15.58
C LYS A 148 5.44 8.09 -16.82
N ARG A 149 6.54 7.76 -17.50
CA ARG A 149 6.54 7.03 -18.78
C ARG A 149 6.35 5.54 -18.61
N VAL A 150 6.86 4.95 -17.53
CA VAL A 150 6.65 3.54 -17.21
C VAL A 150 5.19 3.32 -16.81
N LYS A 151 4.48 2.41 -17.47
CA LYS A 151 3.04 2.18 -17.28
C LYS A 151 2.74 0.74 -16.90
N ILE A 152 2.10 0.55 -15.76
CA ILE A 152 1.79 -0.76 -15.17
C ILE A 152 0.28 -0.94 -15.11
N THR A 153 -0.18 -2.09 -15.59
CA THR A 153 -1.59 -2.49 -15.57
C THR A 153 -1.92 -3.13 -14.23
N SER A 154 -3.09 -2.81 -13.66
CA SER A 154 -3.57 -3.42 -12.43
C SER A 154 -3.86 -4.91 -12.64
N PRO A 155 -3.40 -5.80 -11.73
CA PRO A 155 -3.73 -7.22 -11.83
C PRO A 155 -5.22 -7.49 -11.55
N ALA A 156 -5.87 -6.67 -10.73
CA ALA A 156 -7.30 -6.78 -10.44
C ALA A 156 -8.22 -6.17 -11.52
N ILE A 157 -7.75 -5.15 -12.25
CA ILE A 157 -8.54 -4.46 -13.28
C ILE A 157 -7.68 -4.30 -14.54
N ARG A 158 -7.78 -5.26 -15.46
CA ARG A 158 -6.90 -5.34 -16.65
C ARG A 158 -6.93 -4.13 -17.58
N ILE A 159 -8.02 -3.34 -17.58
CA ILE A 159 -8.13 -2.11 -18.37
C ILE A 159 -7.54 -0.88 -17.66
N PHE A 160 -7.23 -0.99 -16.37
CA PHE A 160 -6.74 0.11 -15.55
C PHE A 160 -5.22 0.12 -15.54
N ARG A 161 -4.64 1.12 -16.21
CA ARG A 161 -3.20 1.26 -16.38
C ARG A 161 -2.77 2.68 -16.01
N ILE A 162 -1.91 2.79 -14.99
CA ILE A 162 -1.36 4.06 -14.51
C ILE A 162 0.16 4.00 -14.46
N SER A 163 0.83 5.12 -14.19
CA SER A 163 2.30 5.14 -14.21
C SER A 163 2.92 4.49 -12.98
N LEU A 164 4.18 4.06 -13.09
CA LEU A 164 4.97 3.53 -11.97
C LEU A 164 4.92 4.47 -10.77
N GLY A 165 5.18 5.77 -10.98
CA GLY A 165 5.13 6.74 -9.88
C GLY A 165 3.76 6.87 -9.23
N GLN A 166 2.66 6.71 -9.98
CA GLN A 166 1.32 6.72 -9.40
C GLN A 166 1.05 5.48 -8.53
N TRP A 167 1.58 4.31 -8.88
CA TRP A 167 1.53 3.13 -8.03
C TRP A 167 2.37 3.31 -6.76
N LEU A 168 3.59 3.86 -6.89
CA LEU A 168 4.49 4.13 -5.76
C LEU A 168 3.90 5.16 -4.78
N ILE A 169 3.17 6.18 -5.26
CA ILE A 169 2.43 7.12 -4.40
C ILE A 169 1.19 6.44 -3.77
N MET A 170 0.48 5.61 -4.53
CA MET A 170 -0.78 5.02 -4.09
C MET A 170 -0.57 4.10 -2.88
N LEU A 171 0.45 3.24 -2.89
CA LEU A 171 0.67 2.24 -1.84
C LEU A 171 0.78 2.81 -0.42
N PRO A 172 1.66 3.80 -0.11
CA PRO A 172 1.72 4.38 1.24
C PRO A 172 0.43 5.14 1.60
N ASN A 173 -0.24 5.78 0.65
CA ASN A 173 -1.53 6.45 0.91
C ASN A 173 -2.64 5.45 1.25
N HIS A 174 -2.65 4.31 0.56
CA HIS A 174 -3.60 3.23 0.79
C HIS A 174 -3.40 2.58 2.16
N GLN A 175 -2.14 2.39 2.56
CA GLN A 175 -1.81 1.92 3.91
C GLN A 175 -2.35 2.86 4.99
N LYS A 176 -2.14 4.18 4.86
CA LYS A 176 -2.69 5.17 5.82
C LYS A 176 -4.20 5.02 6.01
N ARG A 177 -4.94 4.89 4.92
CA ARG A 177 -6.39 4.68 4.95
C ARG A 177 -6.79 3.41 5.72
N HIS A 178 -6.09 2.29 5.50
CA HIS A 178 -6.42 1.03 6.15
C HIS A 178 -5.93 0.95 7.60
N PHE A 179 -4.84 1.62 7.98
CA PHE A 179 -4.49 1.81 9.39
C PHE A 179 -5.55 2.64 10.12
N GLN A 180 -6.09 3.70 9.50
CA GLN A 180 -7.24 4.42 10.07
C GLN A 180 -8.48 3.54 10.17
N GLN A 181 -8.70 2.62 9.24
CA GLN A 181 -9.79 1.65 9.32
C GLN A 181 -9.61 0.70 10.50
N ALA A 182 -8.41 0.14 10.67
CA ALA A 182 -8.09 -0.73 11.79
C ALA A 182 -8.22 -0.01 13.14
N ARG A 183 -7.81 1.26 13.24
CA ARG A 183 -8.03 2.09 14.45
C ARG A 183 -9.52 2.25 14.77
N ARG A 184 -10.37 2.51 13.76
CA ARG A 184 -11.83 2.56 13.95
C ARG A 184 -12.44 1.22 14.37
N VAL A 185 -11.81 0.08 14.04
CA VAL A 185 -12.22 -1.22 14.55
C VAL A 185 -11.94 -1.29 16.04
N LEU A 186 -10.73 -0.92 16.47
CA LEU A 186 -10.35 -0.89 17.89
C LEU A 186 -11.23 0.06 18.71
N GLU A 187 -11.59 1.23 18.19
CA GLU A 187 -12.50 2.19 18.86
C GLU A 187 -13.90 1.62 19.15
N LYS A 188 -14.34 0.61 18.37
CA LYS A 188 -15.62 -0.07 18.56
C LYS A 188 -15.53 -1.30 19.45
N MET A 189 -14.30 -1.74 19.76
CA MET A 189 -14.08 -2.97 20.49
C MET A 189 -14.59 -2.80 21.92
N PRO A 190 -15.45 -3.70 22.43
CA PRO A 190 -15.77 -3.72 23.85
C PRO A 190 -14.48 -4.04 24.63
N ASN A 191 -14.45 -3.72 25.93
CA ASN A 191 -13.35 -4.19 26.79
C ASN A 191 -13.39 -5.73 26.85
N LEU A 192 -12.69 -6.39 25.94
CA LEU A 192 -12.47 -7.83 25.94
C LEU A 192 -11.36 -8.09 26.95
N SER A 193 -11.72 -8.76 28.05
CA SER A 193 -10.86 -9.15 29.17
C SER A 193 -9.97 -10.33 28.82
#